data_AF-A0A3M1QT26-F1
#
_entry.id   AF-A0A3M1QT26-F1
#
_cell.length_a   1.000
_cell.length_b   1.000
_cell.length_c   1.000
_cell.angle_alpha   90.00
_cell.angle_beta   90.00
_cell.angle_gamma   90.00
#
_symmetry.space_group_name_H-M   'P 1'
#
loop_
_entity.id
_entity.type
_entity.pdbx_description
1 polymer ?
#
loop_
_entity_poly.entity_id
_entity_poly.type
_entity_poly.pdbx_seq_one_letter_code
_entity_poly.pdbx_strand_id
1 'polypeptide(L)'
;SAELPVSAQGYQQVLVPVPGAGRLALRMRAPFVMTAFGRGAYLSVDTLTISSGAPPPPCGIPAPQPGEAVTWTLADSPYVVCQDLLIPAGGVVNVEPGVQITFGATNTLRVEGVLRASGTAAAPIVFDGDAGFDAGLDVAGEVDLSHVQMGVHINCGGENAALLVRDASMLAGTVIEGSADLMVFERCLFDGGNIGGFFGVAASVRLADCDFVNGGFADVGGLVYVKNITIDGQPLTIQRENVVQPTLLEKISVTNYATGAGLRLRGADYLVESSVVTQGNLYPAELFLTGGGFYPGSSLPQTGNTNNYVPAGELAFGANRHWANTGVPYVIEGFPVNIGSLTIEPGVVVRGMPGAGSFILEGAEFNVEGTREQPIRFEPFQLGGTWFGLKWVDVFNARVRNVIFDGCEIAAQSDGGRLLMENCTVQNSLTGPMGVTSGIVTLRNSRIINNNIGLTTTATGRLDAESQASPNILAGNTLAVDYNNTSSAPQLDYIWWGDASGPTTPENPGGTGDAVEGLSLAWFSPWLTTPPPQTDDPPHVELTPVFFTVQAGDKLILRWDAWDDSNIASQRIEFSEHGFTFNVLANLAPTDRSYEFTAPIIPPSNLLEPAAIRVYAVDDAGQE
;
A
#
# COMPACT_ATOMS: atom_id res chain seq x y z
N SER A 1 37.22 25.56 -39.79
CA SER A 1 37.28 25.08 -38.40
C SER A 1 36.01 24.35 -38.12
N ALA A 2 36.06 23.08 -37.73
CA ALA A 2 34.91 22.39 -37.16
C ALA A 2 35.00 22.56 -35.64
N GLU A 3 33.95 23.08 -35.00
CA GLU A 3 33.79 22.96 -33.55
C GLU A 3 33.11 21.62 -33.29
N LEU A 4 33.72 20.81 -32.43
CA LEU A 4 33.23 19.47 -32.10
C LEU A 4 32.93 19.46 -30.60
N PRO A 5 31.71 19.09 -30.19
CA PRO A 5 31.41 18.91 -28.78
C PRO A 5 32.21 17.70 -28.29
N VAL A 6 33.06 17.92 -27.28
CA VAL A 6 33.79 16.85 -26.59
C VAL A 6 33.18 16.72 -25.19
N SER A 7 32.99 15.48 -24.74
CA SER A 7 32.48 15.17 -23.39
C SER A 7 33.24 15.94 -22.28
N ALA A 8 32.54 16.30 -21.21
CA ALA A 8 33.11 16.93 -20.03
C ALA A 8 33.98 15.96 -19.19
N GLN A 9 33.85 14.63 -19.37
CA GLN A 9 34.64 13.60 -18.69
C GLN A 9 34.92 12.39 -19.62
N GLY A 10 36.14 11.82 -19.53
CA GLY A 10 36.56 10.63 -20.29
C GLY A 10 37.32 10.92 -21.60
N TYR A 11 37.82 9.86 -22.25
CA TYR A 11 38.42 9.92 -23.59
C TYR A 11 37.34 9.74 -24.66
N GLN A 12 37.38 10.56 -25.71
CA GLN A 12 36.48 10.45 -26.85
C GLN A 12 37.28 10.36 -28.15
N GLN A 13 36.89 9.43 -29.03
CA GLN A 13 37.44 9.38 -30.37
C GLN A 13 36.78 10.47 -31.24
N VAL A 14 37.60 11.28 -31.90
CA VAL A 14 37.12 12.36 -32.78
C VAL A 14 37.70 12.16 -34.18
N LEU A 15 36.81 11.99 -35.16
CA LEU A 15 37.16 11.83 -36.57
C LEU A 15 36.87 13.13 -37.33
N VAL A 16 37.91 13.71 -37.93
CA VAL A 16 37.79 14.97 -38.67
C VAL A 16 38.42 14.84 -40.05
N PRO A 17 37.69 15.14 -41.13
CA PRO A 17 38.28 15.29 -42.45
C PRO A 17 39.29 16.44 -42.42
N VAL A 18 40.56 16.16 -42.69
CA VAL A 18 41.58 17.21 -42.76
C VAL A 18 41.57 17.80 -44.19
N PRO A 19 41.33 19.11 -44.37
CA PRO A 19 41.06 19.71 -45.69
C PRO A 19 42.34 19.98 -46.50
N GLY A 20 43.16 18.94 -46.71
CA GLY A 20 44.35 18.98 -47.57
C GLY A 20 45.68 18.77 -46.82
N ALA A 21 46.79 18.89 -47.55
CA ALA A 21 48.16 18.55 -47.11
C ALA A 21 48.82 19.58 -46.17
N GLY A 22 48.03 20.21 -45.28
CA GLY A 22 48.46 21.31 -44.41
C GLY A 22 48.86 20.87 -42.99
N ARG A 23 49.14 21.86 -42.13
CA ARG A 23 49.35 21.66 -40.69
C ARG A 23 48.01 21.55 -39.96
N LEU A 24 47.85 20.55 -39.10
CA LEU A 24 46.70 20.40 -38.22
C LEU A 24 46.90 21.26 -36.96
N ALA A 25 45.92 22.08 -36.60
CA ALA A 25 45.90 22.87 -35.38
C ALA A 25 44.68 22.49 -34.54
N LEU A 26 44.91 22.04 -33.30
CA LEU A 26 43.86 21.73 -32.33
C LEU A 26 43.67 22.94 -31.42
N ARG A 27 42.43 23.40 -31.26
CA ARG A 27 42.08 24.50 -30.36
C ARG A 27 40.96 24.05 -29.43
N MET A 28 41.23 24.08 -28.14
CA MET A 28 40.26 23.77 -27.10
C MET A 28 39.64 25.06 -26.55
N ARG A 29 38.33 25.06 -26.35
CA ARG A 29 37.61 26.08 -25.59
C ARG A 29 36.87 25.39 -24.44
N ALA A 30 37.44 25.47 -23.24
CA ALA A 30 36.78 24.99 -22.03
C ALA A 30 36.18 26.17 -21.26
N PRO A 31 34.88 26.13 -20.88
CA PRO A 31 34.34 27.11 -19.94
C PRO A 31 35.05 26.93 -18.59
N PHE A 32 35.41 28.04 -17.93
CA PHE A 32 36.14 28.02 -16.67
C PHE A 32 35.25 27.44 -15.56
N VAL A 33 35.62 26.31 -14.96
CA VAL A 33 34.93 25.75 -13.78
C VAL A 33 35.92 25.73 -12.62
N MET A 34 35.69 26.57 -11.61
CA MET A 34 36.41 26.52 -10.33
C MET A 34 35.85 25.35 -9.51
N THR A 35 36.66 24.32 -9.26
CA THR A 35 36.38 23.31 -8.22
C THR A 35 37.32 23.51 -7.04
N ALA A 36 36.90 23.10 -5.84
CA ALA A 36 37.59 23.35 -4.57
C ALA A 36 39.02 22.75 -4.45
N PHE A 37 39.51 22.02 -5.46
CA PHE A 37 40.80 21.31 -5.45
C PHE A 37 41.78 21.73 -6.57
N GLY A 38 41.56 22.84 -7.27
CA GLY A 38 42.63 23.50 -8.05
C GLY A 38 43.15 22.76 -9.29
N ARG A 39 42.35 21.94 -9.97
CA ARG A 39 42.72 21.35 -11.27
C ARG A 39 41.99 22.05 -12.41
N GLY A 40 42.75 22.64 -13.34
CA GLY A 40 42.21 23.27 -14.56
C GLY A 40 41.75 22.24 -15.60
N ALA A 41 41.17 22.72 -16.71
CA ALA A 41 40.87 21.86 -17.85
C ALA A 41 42.17 21.43 -18.56
N TYR A 42 42.39 20.11 -18.69
CA TYR A 42 43.53 19.54 -19.41
C TYR A 42 43.05 18.87 -20.70
N LEU A 43 43.70 19.16 -21.82
CA LEU A 43 43.57 18.39 -23.06
C LEU A 43 44.63 17.30 -23.05
N SER A 44 44.20 16.04 -22.98
CA SER A 44 45.08 14.89 -23.22
C SER A 44 44.78 14.32 -24.60
N VAL A 45 45.82 14.10 -25.41
CA VAL A 45 45.73 13.38 -26.68
C VAL A 45 46.44 12.06 -26.45
N ASP A 46 45.66 10.99 -26.32
CA ASP A 46 46.22 9.65 -26.13
C ASP A 46 46.89 9.16 -27.43
N THR A 47 46.14 9.12 -28.52
CA THR A 47 46.65 8.71 -29.83
C THR A 47 46.19 9.68 -30.94
N LEU A 48 47.09 10.02 -31.87
CA LEU A 48 46.78 10.79 -33.09
C LEU A 48 47.21 9.99 -34.32
N THR A 49 46.26 9.65 -35.18
CA THR A 49 46.51 8.93 -36.43
C THR A 49 46.03 9.75 -37.62
N ILE A 50 46.87 9.88 -38.65
CA ILE A 50 46.53 10.52 -39.93
C ILE A 50 46.63 9.44 -41.00
N SER A 51 45.50 9.00 -41.54
CA SER A 51 45.43 7.98 -42.59
C SER A 51 44.70 8.51 -43.83
N SER A 52 45.05 7.97 -45.01
CA SER A 52 44.40 8.28 -46.29
C SER A 52 43.13 7.47 -46.55
N GLY A 53 42.52 6.94 -45.49
CA GLY A 53 41.26 6.20 -45.49
C GLY A 53 40.66 6.26 -44.09
N ALA A 54 39.35 6.01 -43.97
CA ALA A 54 38.72 5.89 -42.66
C ALA A 54 39.51 4.83 -41.86
N PRO A 55 39.93 5.11 -40.62
CA PRO A 55 40.54 4.08 -39.80
C PRO A 55 39.57 2.89 -39.72
N PRO A 56 40.09 1.64 -39.75
CA PRO A 56 39.24 0.49 -39.59
C PRO A 56 38.43 0.65 -38.29
N PRO A 57 37.17 0.21 -38.28
CA PRO A 57 36.34 0.34 -37.09
C PRO A 57 37.06 -0.26 -35.87
N PRO A 58 36.87 0.32 -34.68
CA PRO A 58 37.13 -0.36 -33.42
C PRO A 58 36.76 -1.85 -33.46
N CYS A 59 37.69 -2.72 -33.07
CA CYS A 59 37.50 -4.18 -33.07
C CYS A 59 37.17 -4.82 -34.44
N GLY A 60 37.30 -4.08 -35.55
CA GLY A 60 36.84 -4.52 -36.85
C GLY A 60 35.31 -4.60 -36.97
N ILE A 61 34.57 -4.07 -36.00
CA ILE A 61 33.10 -4.11 -35.97
C ILE A 61 32.54 -2.87 -36.69
N PRO A 62 31.79 -3.02 -37.78
CA PRO A 62 31.15 -1.89 -38.46
C PRO A 62 30.28 -1.06 -37.48
N ALA A 63 30.58 0.23 -37.32
CA ALA A 63 29.87 1.13 -36.41
C ALA A 63 29.26 2.33 -37.17
N PRO A 64 27.99 2.70 -36.91
CA PRO A 64 27.32 3.78 -37.63
C PRO A 64 27.77 5.17 -37.17
N GLN A 65 27.72 6.15 -38.06
CA GLN A 65 27.72 7.58 -37.70
C GLN A 65 26.28 8.08 -37.39
N PRO A 66 26.12 9.27 -36.79
CA PRO A 66 24.79 9.87 -36.63
C PRO A 66 24.03 10.00 -37.96
N GLY A 67 22.84 9.41 -38.03
CA GLY A 67 22.00 9.37 -39.24
C GLY A 67 22.31 8.21 -40.20
N GLU A 68 23.28 7.35 -39.87
CA GLU A 68 23.66 6.18 -40.65
C GLU A 68 23.08 4.90 -40.06
N ALA A 69 22.82 3.91 -40.93
CA ALA A 69 22.48 2.56 -40.53
C ALA A 69 23.53 1.57 -41.04
N VAL A 70 23.98 0.68 -40.14
CA VAL A 70 24.93 -0.39 -40.43
C VAL A 70 24.27 -1.75 -40.12
N THR A 71 24.66 -2.80 -40.84
CA THR A 71 24.16 -4.16 -40.61
C THR A 71 25.30 -5.08 -40.18
N TRP A 72 25.10 -5.79 -39.09
CA TRP A 72 25.95 -6.88 -38.63
C TRP A 72 25.40 -8.19 -39.20
N THR A 73 26.14 -8.77 -40.15
CA THR A 73 25.73 -9.94 -40.93
C THR A 73 26.17 -11.24 -40.29
N LEU A 74 25.44 -12.31 -40.55
CA LEU A 74 25.83 -13.65 -40.10
C LEU A 74 27.18 -14.10 -40.69
N ALA A 75 27.50 -13.66 -41.90
CA ALA A 75 28.73 -14.05 -42.59
C ALA A 75 30.00 -13.53 -41.91
N ASP A 76 29.89 -12.41 -41.19
CA ASP A 76 30.99 -11.77 -40.47
C ASP A 76 30.96 -12.09 -38.96
N SER A 77 30.03 -12.93 -38.50
CA SER A 77 29.95 -13.42 -37.13
C SER A 77 31.12 -14.38 -36.80
N PRO A 78 31.69 -14.36 -35.58
CA PRO A 78 31.28 -13.57 -34.41
C PRO A 78 31.81 -12.13 -34.42
N TYR A 79 31.02 -11.21 -33.89
CA TYR A 79 31.44 -9.85 -33.59
C TYR A 79 32.02 -9.78 -32.18
N VAL A 80 33.31 -9.44 -32.05
CA VAL A 80 34.00 -9.40 -30.76
C VAL A 80 34.17 -7.96 -30.28
N VAL A 81 33.42 -7.56 -29.25
CA VAL A 81 33.50 -6.25 -28.60
C VAL A 81 34.76 -6.25 -27.71
N CYS A 82 35.87 -5.84 -28.33
CA CYS A 82 37.23 -5.87 -27.77
C CYS A 82 37.63 -4.61 -26.97
N GLN A 83 36.83 -3.56 -27.05
CA GLN A 83 36.92 -2.32 -26.24
C GLN A 83 35.50 -1.74 -26.13
N ASP A 84 35.33 -0.68 -25.33
CA ASP A 84 34.04 0.04 -25.29
C ASP A 84 33.68 0.60 -26.67
N LEU A 85 32.44 0.35 -27.09
CA LEU A 85 31.87 0.79 -28.36
C LEU A 85 30.65 1.67 -28.11
N LEU A 86 30.40 2.59 -29.04
CA LEU A 86 29.26 3.51 -29.01
C LEU A 86 28.46 3.40 -30.30
N ILE A 87 27.15 3.20 -30.18
CA ILE A 87 26.17 3.53 -31.22
C ILE A 87 25.68 4.94 -30.88
N PRO A 88 26.13 5.98 -31.62
CA PRO A 88 25.81 7.37 -31.27
C PRO A 88 24.34 7.70 -31.53
N ALA A 89 23.84 8.75 -30.91
CA ALA A 89 22.50 9.26 -31.16
C ALA A 89 22.23 9.46 -32.67
N GLY A 90 21.10 8.92 -33.15
CA GLY A 90 20.70 8.90 -34.55
C GLY A 90 21.38 7.84 -35.43
N GLY A 91 22.38 7.12 -34.92
CA GLY A 91 22.95 5.93 -35.58
C GLY A 91 22.11 4.68 -35.34
N VAL A 92 22.11 3.75 -36.31
CA VAL A 92 21.36 2.49 -36.25
C VAL A 92 22.26 1.30 -36.54
N VAL A 93 22.18 0.25 -35.71
CA VAL A 93 22.76 -1.07 -36.00
C VAL A 93 21.62 -2.07 -36.14
N ASN A 94 21.57 -2.79 -37.26
CA ASN A 94 20.70 -3.94 -37.46
C ASN A 94 21.54 -5.22 -37.38
N VAL A 95 21.12 -6.22 -36.62
CA VAL A 95 21.83 -7.50 -36.47
C VAL A 95 21.02 -8.61 -37.12
N GLU A 96 21.64 -9.35 -38.04
CA GLU A 96 21.00 -10.47 -38.72
C GLU A 96 20.76 -11.67 -37.78
N PRO A 97 19.76 -12.52 -38.06
CA PRO A 97 19.54 -13.75 -37.31
C PRO A 97 20.75 -14.67 -37.26
N GLY A 98 20.99 -15.30 -36.12
CA GLY A 98 22.08 -16.26 -35.89
C GLY A 98 23.44 -15.65 -35.56
N VAL A 99 23.57 -14.32 -35.58
CA VAL A 99 24.83 -13.63 -35.24
C VAL A 99 25.21 -13.89 -33.78
N GLN A 100 26.51 -14.05 -33.53
CA GLN A 100 27.11 -14.12 -32.20
C GLN A 100 27.88 -12.82 -31.92
N ILE A 101 27.63 -12.23 -30.75
CA ILE A 101 28.30 -11.02 -30.26
C ILE A 101 28.97 -11.39 -28.93
N THR A 102 30.29 -11.29 -28.89
CA THR A 102 31.09 -11.66 -27.71
C THR A 102 31.73 -10.43 -27.09
N PHE A 103 31.55 -10.23 -25.79
CA PHE A 103 32.10 -9.12 -25.03
C PHE A 103 33.38 -9.54 -24.31
N GLY A 104 34.47 -8.77 -24.48
CA GLY A 104 35.66 -8.92 -23.64
C GLY A 104 35.37 -8.51 -22.20
N ALA A 105 36.16 -9.03 -21.24
CA ALA A 105 35.94 -9.00 -19.79
C ALA A 105 35.65 -7.65 -19.11
N THR A 106 35.72 -6.52 -19.81
CA THR A 106 35.39 -5.18 -19.28
C THR A 106 34.71 -4.26 -20.30
N ASN A 107 34.24 -4.79 -21.43
CA ASN A 107 33.85 -3.95 -22.56
C ASN A 107 32.34 -3.79 -22.64
N THR A 108 31.92 -2.56 -22.88
CA THR A 108 30.51 -2.18 -22.98
C THR A 108 30.16 -1.76 -24.40
N LEU A 109 28.98 -2.16 -24.88
CA LEU A 109 28.35 -1.50 -26.03
C LEU A 109 27.32 -0.50 -25.53
N ARG A 110 27.69 0.78 -25.55
CA ARG A 110 26.79 1.89 -25.21
C ARG A 110 25.92 2.24 -26.41
N VAL A 111 24.61 2.29 -26.21
CA VAL A 111 23.62 2.58 -27.24
C VAL A 111 22.93 3.89 -26.91
N GLU A 112 23.34 4.97 -27.55
CA GLU A 112 22.63 6.27 -27.54
C GLU A 112 21.72 6.44 -28.77
N GLY A 113 21.99 5.67 -29.83
CA GLY A 113 21.15 5.56 -31.03
C GLY A 113 20.15 4.40 -30.94
N VAL A 114 20.14 3.55 -31.95
CA VAL A 114 19.26 2.38 -32.03
C VAL A 114 20.05 1.10 -32.31
N LEU A 115 19.84 0.06 -31.50
CA LEU A 115 20.28 -1.31 -31.78
C LEU A 115 19.06 -2.21 -32.01
N ARG A 116 18.97 -2.83 -33.19
CA ARG A 116 17.92 -3.80 -33.54
C ARG A 116 18.54 -5.16 -33.76
N ALA A 117 18.26 -6.10 -32.87
CA ALA A 117 18.70 -7.48 -33.00
C ALA A 117 17.48 -8.40 -33.01
N SER A 118 17.04 -8.79 -34.20
CA SER A 118 15.86 -9.63 -34.39
C SER A 118 16.27 -10.97 -35.00
N GLY A 119 16.51 -11.95 -34.13
CA GLY A 119 16.76 -13.32 -34.51
C GLY A 119 15.50 -14.07 -34.94
N THR A 120 15.60 -15.39 -35.01
CA THR A 120 14.44 -16.27 -35.17
C THR A 120 14.55 -17.44 -34.20
N ALA A 121 13.45 -18.14 -33.91
CA ALA A 121 13.48 -19.34 -33.07
C ALA A 121 14.46 -20.42 -33.58
N ALA A 122 14.71 -20.49 -34.89
CA ALA A 122 15.66 -21.42 -35.50
C ALA A 122 17.11 -20.91 -35.53
N ALA A 123 17.31 -19.59 -35.42
CA ALA A 123 18.60 -18.92 -35.47
C ALA A 123 18.58 -17.71 -34.52
N PRO A 124 18.66 -17.95 -33.19
CA PRO A 124 18.70 -16.88 -32.22
C PRO A 124 20.01 -16.10 -32.33
N ILE A 125 19.98 -14.81 -31.99
CA ILE A 125 21.20 -14.01 -31.84
C ILE A 125 21.73 -14.23 -30.43
N VAL A 126 23.04 -14.45 -30.28
CA VAL A 126 23.67 -14.76 -28.99
C VAL A 126 24.54 -13.60 -28.55
N PHE A 127 24.28 -13.05 -27.37
CA PHE A 127 25.14 -12.09 -26.68
C PHE A 127 25.83 -12.84 -25.53
N ASP A 128 27.15 -12.96 -25.58
CA ASP A 128 27.93 -13.75 -24.63
C ASP A 128 29.15 -12.95 -24.13
N GLY A 129 29.64 -13.25 -22.94
CA GLY A 129 30.76 -12.52 -22.35
C GLY A 129 31.43 -13.27 -21.20
N ASP A 130 32.63 -12.85 -20.82
CA ASP A 130 33.34 -13.42 -19.67
C ASP A 130 32.60 -13.09 -18.35
N ALA A 131 32.53 -14.06 -17.43
CA ALA A 131 31.76 -13.94 -16.19
C ALA A 131 32.30 -12.85 -15.23
N GLY A 132 31.39 -12.05 -14.64
CA GLY A 132 31.66 -11.17 -13.49
C GLY A 132 31.69 -9.65 -13.76
N PHE A 133 30.93 -9.14 -14.72
CA PHE A 133 31.02 -7.75 -15.21
C PHE A 133 29.82 -6.87 -14.81
N ASP A 134 29.97 -5.53 -14.91
CA ASP A 134 28.93 -4.54 -14.57
C ASP A 134 27.85 -4.42 -15.68
N ALA A 135 28.18 -4.28 -16.97
CA ALA A 135 27.17 -4.17 -18.06
C ALA A 135 27.71 -4.47 -19.49
N GLY A 136 27.31 -5.57 -20.15
CA GLY A 136 27.66 -5.81 -21.55
C GLY A 136 26.97 -4.83 -22.52
N LEU A 137 25.70 -4.49 -22.23
CA LEU A 137 24.96 -3.42 -22.92
C LEU A 137 24.68 -2.27 -21.96
N ASP A 138 24.97 -1.03 -22.39
CA ASP A 138 24.59 0.22 -21.70
C ASP A 138 23.57 0.98 -22.57
N VAL A 139 22.31 0.96 -22.15
CA VAL A 139 21.16 1.46 -22.93
C VAL A 139 20.82 2.88 -22.50
N ALA A 140 21.15 3.85 -23.36
CA ALA A 140 20.81 5.27 -23.23
C ALA A 140 19.88 5.80 -24.35
N GLY A 141 19.63 4.98 -25.37
CA GLY A 141 18.72 5.21 -26.49
C GLY A 141 17.75 4.03 -26.63
N GLU A 142 17.54 3.51 -27.85
CA GLU A 142 16.62 2.40 -28.10
C GLU A 142 17.36 1.09 -28.37
N VAL A 143 17.01 0.03 -27.63
CA VAL A 143 17.47 -1.33 -27.89
C VAL A 143 16.25 -2.24 -28.06
N ASP A 144 16.09 -2.81 -29.26
CA ASP A 144 15.00 -3.72 -29.62
C ASP A 144 15.56 -5.11 -29.94
N LEU A 145 15.29 -6.06 -29.04
CA LEU A 145 15.78 -7.43 -29.05
C LEU A 145 14.60 -8.38 -29.26
N SER A 146 14.71 -9.27 -30.25
CA SER A 146 13.80 -10.40 -30.38
C SER A 146 14.52 -11.70 -30.74
N HIS A 147 14.08 -12.84 -30.16
CA HIS A 147 14.73 -14.14 -30.36
C HIS A 147 16.23 -14.11 -30.04
N VAL A 148 16.57 -13.60 -28.86
CA VAL A 148 17.94 -13.42 -28.37
C VAL A 148 18.23 -14.38 -27.20
N GLN A 149 19.45 -14.90 -27.14
CA GLN A 149 20.03 -15.48 -25.94
C GLN A 149 21.01 -14.48 -25.33
N MET A 150 20.77 -14.07 -24.09
CA MET A 150 21.56 -13.08 -23.39
C MET A 150 22.31 -13.76 -22.25
N GLY A 151 23.64 -13.67 -22.28
CA GLY A 151 24.56 -14.10 -21.22
C GLY A 151 25.35 -12.94 -20.61
N VAL A 152 24.99 -11.69 -20.89
CA VAL A 152 25.66 -10.50 -20.38
C VAL A 152 24.69 -9.58 -19.65
N HIS A 153 25.22 -8.75 -18.75
CA HIS A 153 24.42 -7.75 -18.03
C HIS A 153 23.92 -6.64 -18.96
N ILE A 154 22.75 -6.09 -18.66
CA ILE A 154 22.18 -4.93 -19.34
C ILE A 154 21.94 -3.84 -18.30
N ASN A 155 22.66 -2.73 -18.43
CA ASN A 155 22.34 -1.51 -17.70
C ASN A 155 21.52 -0.61 -18.63
N CYS A 156 20.41 -0.07 -18.15
CA CYS A 156 19.55 0.81 -18.94
C CYS A 156 19.19 2.06 -18.15
N GLY A 157 19.46 3.26 -18.67
CA GLY A 157 19.21 4.46 -17.89
C GLY A 157 19.33 5.76 -18.67
N GLY A 158 18.56 6.74 -18.24
CA GLY A 158 18.52 8.08 -18.82
C GLY A 158 17.20 8.41 -19.51
N GLU A 159 16.98 9.71 -19.73
CA GLU A 159 15.79 10.20 -20.44
C GLU A 159 15.77 9.65 -21.87
N ASN A 160 14.63 9.13 -22.30
CA ASN A 160 14.36 8.48 -23.59
C ASN A 160 15.02 7.11 -23.80
N ALA A 161 15.64 6.51 -22.77
CA ALA A 161 16.11 5.13 -22.87
C ALA A 161 14.92 4.17 -22.98
N ALA A 162 14.97 3.25 -23.94
CA ALA A 162 13.96 2.23 -24.17
C ALA A 162 14.60 0.86 -24.42
N LEU A 163 14.25 -0.12 -23.58
CA LEU A 163 14.67 -1.52 -23.74
C LEU A 163 13.45 -2.37 -24.07
N LEU A 164 13.39 -2.89 -25.29
CA LEU A 164 12.31 -3.73 -25.78
C LEU A 164 12.88 -5.13 -26.02
N VAL A 165 12.35 -6.13 -25.30
CA VAL A 165 12.84 -7.50 -25.35
C VAL A 165 11.68 -8.45 -25.53
N ARG A 166 11.74 -9.28 -26.57
CA ARG A 166 10.66 -10.21 -26.93
C ARG A 166 11.20 -11.59 -27.29
N ASP A 167 10.48 -12.65 -26.92
CA ASP A 167 10.78 -14.00 -27.37
C ASP A 167 12.25 -14.41 -27.06
N ALA A 168 12.78 -13.98 -25.90
CA ALA A 168 14.20 -14.05 -25.56
C ALA A 168 14.48 -14.94 -24.34
N SER A 169 15.73 -15.38 -24.19
CA SER A 169 16.20 -16.12 -23.02
C SER A 169 17.33 -15.36 -22.34
N MET A 170 17.14 -15.04 -21.05
CA MET A 170 18.15 -14.49 -20.17
C MET A 170 18.77 -15.63 -19.38
N LEU A 171 20.04 -15.89 -19.66
CA LEU A 171 20.78 -17.01 -19.09
C LEU A 171 21.33 -16.65 -17.70
N ALA A 172 21.77 -17.69 -16.98
CA ALA A 172 22.27 -17.57 -15.62
C ALA A 172 23.35 -16.50 -15.49
N GLY A 173 23.19 -15.61 -14.51
CA GLY A 173 24.10 -14.49 -14.28
C GLY A 173 23.78 -13.24 -15.08
N THR A 174 22.81 -13.27 -16.01
CA THR A 174 22.30 -12.04 -16.64
C THR A 174 21.58 -11.19 -15.60
N VAL A 175 21.99 -9.93 -15.43
CA VAL A 175 21.30 -8.93 -14.62
C VAL A 175 20.85 -7.79 -15.51
N ILE A 176 19.59 -7.40 -15.39
CA ILE A 176 19.04 -6.22 -16.06
C ILE A 176 18.67 -5.19 -14.99
N GLU A 177 19.30 -4.02 -15.06
CA GLU A 177 19.19 -2.95 -14.05
C GLU A 177 19.18 -1.54 -14.65
N GLY A 178 18.95 -0.54 -13.81
CA GLY A 178 18.96 0.89 -14.15
C GLY A 178 17.55 1.50 -14.19
N SER A 179 17.36 2.68 -14.79
CA SER A 179 16.07 3.40 -14.83
C SER A 179 15.82 4.01 -16.21
N ALA A 180 15.37 3.18 -17.14
CA ALA A 180 14.90 3.61 -18.46
C ALA A 180 13.44 4.10 -18.42
N ASP A 181 13.06 4.97 -19.35
CA ASP A 181 11.68 5.48 -19.46
C ASP A 181 10.69 4.36 -19.81
N LEU A 182 11.11 3.42 -20.65
CA LEU A 182 10.29 2.28 -21.05
C LEU A 182 11.12 0.99 -21.09
N MET A 183 10.61 -0.04 -20.42
CA MET A 183 11.13 -1.39 -20.52
C MET A 183 9.99 -2.35 -20.81
N VAL A 184 10.17 -3.18 -21.83
CA VAL A 184 9.17 -4.16 -22.27
C VAL A 184 9.82 -5.51 -22.34
N PHE A 185 9.26 -6.47 -21.63
CA PHE A 185 9.63 -7.88 -21.67
C PHE A 185 8.38 -8.69 -22.00
N GLU A 186 8.39 -9.37 -23.15
CA GLU A 186 7.28 -10.22 -23.56
C GLU A 186 7.74 -11.59 -24.03
N ARG A 187 7.13 -12.67 -23.53
CA ARG A 187 7.47 -14.04 -23.95
C ARG A 187 8.94 -14.36 -23.69
N CYS A 188 9.45 -13.93 -22.54
CA CYS A 188 10.85 -14.13 -22.16
C CYS A 188 11.00 -15.22 -21.09
N LEU A 189 12.08 -16.00 -21.20
CA LEU A 189 12.51 -16.95 -20.19
C LEU A 189 13.73 -16.38 -19.44
N PHE A 190 13.66 -16.35 -18.12
CA PHE A 190 14.77 -16.01 -17.23
C PHE A 190 15.21 -17.28 -16.50
N ASP A 191 16.28 -17.93 -16.96
CA ASP A 191 16.83 -19.14 -16.35
C ASP A 191 18.10 -18.79 -15.57
N GLY A 192 17.94 -18.45 -14.29
CA GLY A 192 18.99 -17.88 -13.44
C GLY A 192 19.37 -16.43 -13.76
N GLY A 193 18.72 -15.81 -14.75
CA GLY A 193 18.79 -14.37 -15.01
C GLY A 193 17.85 -13.60 -14.07
N ASN A 194 18.22 -12.37 -13.72
CA ASN A 194 17.45 -11.50 -12.83
C ASN A 194 17.14 -10.16 -13.48
N ILE A 195 16.00 -9.60 -13.09
CA ILE A 195 15.66 -8.22 -13.39
C ILE A 195 15.53 -7.48 -12.06
N GLY A 196 16.24 -6.37 -11.88
CA GLY A 196 15.99 -5.49 -10.74
C GLY A 196 16.88 -4.27 -10.59
N GLY A 197 16.59 -3.46 -9.56
CA GLY A 197 17.30 -2.21 -9.31
C GLY A 197 16.74 -1.00 -10.05
N PHE A 198 15.45 -1.00 -10.40
CA PHE A 198 14.81 0.14 -11.07
C PHE A 198 14.36 1.18 -10.04
N PHE A 199 15.19 2.19 -9.81
CA PHE A 199 14.92 3.27 -8.87
C PHE A 199 14.55 4.55 -9.62
N GLY A 200 13.35 5.07 -9.41
CA GLY A 200 12.92 6.32 -10.03
C GLY A 200 11.44 6.39 -10.39
N VAL A 201 10.91 7.61 -10.34
CA VAL A 201 9.47 7.90 -10.48
C VAL A 201 8.96 7.89 -11.92
N ALA A 202 9.85 7.81 -12.93
CA ALA A 202 9.52 7.96 -14.34
C ALA A 202 9.58 6.66 -15.16
N ALA A 203 10.11 5.55 -14.62
CA ALA A 203 10.23 4.31 -15.37
C ALA A 203 8.86 3.66 -15.62
N SER A 204 8.64 3.11 -16.81
CA SER A 204 7.48 2.28 -17.15
C SER A 204 7.95 0.87 -17.52
N VAL A 205 7.52 -0.13 -16.75
CA VAL A 205 7.87 -1.54 -17.00
C VAL A 205 6.63 -2.31 -17.39
N ARG A 206 6.72 -3.00 -18.53
CA ARG A 206 5.75 -3.98 -18.99
C ARG A 206 6.40 -5.36 -18.98
N LEU A 207 5.85 -6.27 -18.19
CA LEU A 207 6.26 -7.66 -18.11
C LEU A 207 5.04 -8.54 -18.43
N ALA A 208 5.09 -9.28 -19.54
CA ALA A 208 3.97 -10.11 -19.98
C ALA A 208 4.41 -11.46 -20.54
N ASP A 209 3.75 -12.54 -20.14
CA ASP A 209 4.00 -13.89 -20.66
C ASP A 209 5.45 -14.35 -20.41
N CYS A 210 6.02 -14.03 -19.23
CA CYS A 210 7.41 -14.36 -18.90
C CYS A 210 7.52 -15.42 -17.81
N ASP A 211 8.53 -16.26 -17.92
CA ASP A 211 8.83 -17.32 -16.95
C ASP A 211 10.19 -17.07 -16.29
N PHE A 212 10.25 -17.19 -14.97
CA PHE A 212 11.45 -17.06 -14.14
C PHE A 212 11.71 -18.39 -13.44
N VAL A 213 12.79 -19.06 -13.84
CA VAL A 213 13.24 -20.35 -13.31
C VAL A 213 14.61 -20.13 -12.69
N ASN A 214 14.76 -20.37 -11.38
CA ASN A 214 16.00 -20.06 -10.64
C ASN A 214 16.45 -18.58 -10.71
N GLY A 215 15.66 -17.71 -11.32
CA GLY A 215 15.81 -16.27 -11.38
C GLY A 215 14.68 -15.59 -10.61
N GLY A 216 14.87 -14.34 -10.23
CA GLY A 216 13.92 -13.52 -9.51
C GLY A 216 13.67 -12.19 -10.20
N PHE A 217 12.50 -11.62 -9.90
CA PHE A 217 12.16 -10.26 -10.28
C PHE A 217 12.14 -9.41 -9.01
N ALA A 218 12.99 -8.38 -8.97
CA ALA A 218 13.13 -7.48 -7.84
C ALA A 218 12.97 -6.02 -8.27
N ASP A 219 12.30 -5.22 -7.45
CA ASP A 219 12.43 -3.77 -7.41
C ASP A 219 12.16 -3.01 -8.73
N VAL A 220 10.88 -2.87 -9.07
CA VAL A 220 10.44 -1.92 -10.10
C VAL A 220 9.79 -0.67 -9.52
N GLY A 221 10.49 0.46 -9.58
CA GLY A 221 9.95 1.81 -9.42
C GLY A 221 9.17 2.27 -10.67
N GLY A 222 8.34 3.31 -10.52
CA GLY A 222 7.53 3.82 -11.64
C GLY A 222 6.40 2.88 -12.10
N LEU A 223 5.71 3.17 -13.20
CA LEU A 223 4.50 2.44 -13.63
C LEU A 223 4.80 0.98 -13.97
N VAL A 224 4.08 0.04 -13.38
CA VAL A 224 4.29 -1.40 -13.60
C VAL A 224 3.04 -2.05 -14.16
N TYR A 225 3.20 -2.79 -15.25
CA TYR A 225 2.22 -3.71 -15.79
C TYR A 225 2.78 -5.13 -15.76
N VAL A 226 2.10 -6.04 -15.05
CA VAL A 226 2.51 -7.45 -14.91
C VAL A 226 1.35 -8.35 -15.28
N LYS A 227 1.58 -9.31 -16.18
CA LYS A 227 0.55 -10.27 -16.61
C LYS A 227 1.15 -11.60 -17.02
N ASN A 228 0.49 -12.69 -16.64
CA ASN A 228 0.85 -14.03 -17.10
C ASN A 228 2.32 -14.37 -16.80
N ILE A 229 2.69 -14.31 -15.53
CA ILE A 229 4.08 -14.51 -15.07
C ILE A 229 4.17 -15.80 -14.27
N THR A 230 5.18 -16.61 -14.54
CA THR A 230 5.53 -17.77 -13.71
C THR A 230 6.86 -17.50 -13.02
N ILE A 231 6.94 -17.72 -11.71
CA ILE A 231 8.18 -17.67 -10.94
C ILE A 231 8.27 -18.92 -10.06
N ASP A 232 9.41 -19.60 -10.09
CA ASP A 232 9.69 -20.77 -9.24
C ASP A 232 10.93 -20.58 -8.37
N GLY A 233 10.77 -20.80 -7.06
CA GLY A 233 11.84 -20.72 -6.06
C GLY A 233 12.23 -19.31 -5.61
N GLN A 234 11.58 -18.26 -6.12
CA GLN A 234 11.85 -16.85 -5.83
C GLN A 234 10.54 -16.05 -5.70
N PRO A 235 10.54 -14.87 -5.04
CA PRO A 235 9.36 -14.03 -4.95
C PRO A 235 9.15 -13.15 -6.19
N LEU A 236 7.91 -12.69 -6.39
CA LEU A 236 7.61 -11.51 -7.20
C LEU A 236 7.64 -10.27 -6.30
N THR A 237 8.62 -9.38 -6.48
CA THR A 237 8.71 -8.14 -5.69
C THR A 237 8.34 -6.93 -6.54
N ILE A 238 7.36 -6.13 -6.09
CA ILE A 238 6.93 -4.88 -6.73
C ILE A 238 7.03 -3.74 -5.71
N GLN A 239 7.79 -2.70 -6.05
CA GLN A 239 8.02 -1.53 -5.19
C GLN A 239 7.60 -0.22 -5.85
N ARG A 240 6.48 0.34 -5.43
CA ARG A 240 5.97 1.59 -6.01
C ARG A 240 6.39 2.79 -5.16
N GLU A 241 7.25 3.66 -5.69
CA GLU A 241 7.72 4.85 -4.94
C GLU A 241 6.68 5.98 -4.84
N ASN A 242 5.70 6.05 -5.76
CA ASN A 242 4.63 7.04 -5.75
C ASN A 242 3.26 6.38 -6.00
N VAL A 243 2.31 6.66 -5.12
CA VAL A 243 0.92 6.20 -5.21
C VAL A 243 0.16 7.11 -6.16
N VAL A 244 -0.14 6.65 -7.38
CA VAL A 244 -1.00 7.38 -8.33
C VAL A 244 -2.23 6.54 -8.71
N GLN A 245 -2.08 5.22 -8.81
CA GLN A 245 -3.17 4.30 -9.17
C GLN A 245 -2.93 2.89 -8.60
N PRO A 246 -4.00 2.13 -8.29
CA PRO A 246 -3.88 0.71 -7.97
C PRO A 246 -3.25 -0.10 -9.11
N THR A 247 -2.57 -1.19 -8.76
CA THR A 247 -1.95 -2.11 -9.74
C THR A 247 -2.71 -3.42 -9.82
N LEU A 248 -3.14 -3.82 -11.02
CA LEU A 248 -3.80 -5.11 -11.26
C LEU A 248 -2.74 -6.22 -11.38
N LEU A 249 -2.94 -7.30 -10.62
CA LEU A 249 -2.16 -8.54 -10.74
C LEU A 249 -3.07 -9.65 -11.27
N GLU A 250 -2.80 -10.10 -12.50
CA GLU A 250 -3.57 -11.15 -13.18
C GLU A 250 -2.68 -12.26 -13.75
N LYS A 251 -3.13 -13.51 -13.60
CA LYS A 251 -2.47 -14.72 -14.14
C LYS A 251 -1.03 -14.89 -13.66
N ILE A 252 -0.74 -14.61 -12.40
CA ILE A 252 0.60 -14.74 -11.85
C ILE A 252 0.70 -16.07 -11.08
N SER A 253 1.75 -16.84 -11.28
CA SER A 253 2.06 -18.05 -10.51
C SER A 253 3.42 -17.89 -9.83
N VAL A 254 3.46 -17.86 -8.50
CA VAL A 254 4.71 -17.83 -7.73
C VAL A 254 4.78 -19.03 -6.81
N THR A 255 5.76 -19.91 -7.03
CA THR A 255 5.85 -21.19 -6.32
C THR A 255 7.17 -21.43 -5.60
N ASN A 256 7.11 -22.25 -4.54
CA ASN A 256 8.27 -22.88 -3.90
C ASN A 256 9.30 -21.92 -3.24
N TYR A 257 8.91 -20.70 -2.87
CA TYR A 257 9.76 -19.78 -2.11
C TYR A 257 9.62 -19.98 -0.59
N ALA A 258 10.30 -20.99 -0.06
CA ALA A 258 10.10 -21.47 1.32
C ALA A 258 10.49 -20.47 2.43
N THR A 259 11.27 -19.44 2.12
CA THR A 259 11.82 -18.50 3.12
C THR A 259 11.08 -17.17 3.20
N GLY A 260 10.07 -16.91 2.36
CA GLY A 260 9.35 -15.65 2.35
C GLY A 260 8.03 -15.69 1.57
N ALA A 261 7.40 -14.53 1.42
CA ALA A 261 6.14 -14.44 0.71
C ALA A 261 6.31 -14.60 -0.81
N GLY A 262 5.35 -15.25 -1.47
CA GLY A 262 5.32 -15.33 -2.94
C GLY A 262 5.19 -13.95 -3.59
N LEU A 263 4.25 -13.13 -3.12
CA LEU A 263 4.12 -11.73 -3.52
C LEU A 263 4.70 -10.80 -2.46
N ARG A 264 5.61 -9.91 -2.87
CA ARG A 264 6.26 -8.92 -2.01
C ARG A 264 5.91 -7.54 -2.50
N LEU A 265 4.93 -6.89 -1.88
CA LEU A 265 4.25 -5.73 -2.44
C LEU A 265 4.50 -4.47 -1.61
N ARG A 266 4.85 -3.36 -2.27
CA ARG A 266 5.10 -2.06 -1.61
C ARG A 266 4.49 -0.88 -2.36
N GLY A 267 4.08 0.13 -1.60
CA GLY A 267 3.86 1.52 -2.03
C GLY A 267 2.72 1.81 -3.01
N ALA A 268 1.78 0.87 -3.19
CA ALA A 268 0.51 1.08 -3.89
C ALA A 268 -0.54 0.08 -3.37
N ASP A 269 -1.82 0.33 -3.64
CA ASP A 269 -2.83 -0.71 -3.48
C ASP A 269 -2.82 -1.65 -4.69
N TYR A 270 -3.02 -2.94 -4.46
CA TYR A 270 -3.02 -3.98 -5.49
C TYR A 270 -4.38 -4.63 -5.59
N LEU A 271 -4.89 -4.80 -6.81
CA LEU A 271 -6.04 -5.66 -7.09
C LEU A 271 -5.51 -7.03 -7.53
N VAL A 272 -5.64 -8.04 -6.67
CA VAL A 272 -5.16 -9.40 -6.94
C VAL A 272 -6.30 -10.26 -7.43
N GLU A 273 -6.28 -10.67 -8.69
CA GLU A 273 -7.34 -11.53 -9.22
C GLU A 273 -7.24 -12.97 -8.71
N SER A 274 -8.36 -13.70 -8.75
CA SER A 274 -8.42 -15.14 -8.49
C SER A 274 -7.54 -16.00 -9.42
N SER A 275 -7.06 -15.43 -10.53
CA SER A 275 -6.11 -16.07 -11.44
C SER A 275 -4.67 -16.11 -10.90
N VAL A 276 -4.40 -15.40 -9.80
CA VAL A 276 -3.09 -15.41 -9.13
C VAL A 276 -2.97 -16.63 -8.20
N VAL A 277 -1.90 -17.39 -8.39
CA VAL A 277 -1.57 -18.60 -7.65
C VAL A 277 -0.26 -18.38 -6.90
N THR A 278 -0.28 -18.60 -5.60
CA THR A 278 0.90 -18.65 -4.75
C THR A 278 0.87 -19.94 -3.94
N GLN A 279 1.89 -20.78 -4.12
CA GLN A 279 1.89 -22.13 -3.55
C GLN A 279 3.30 -22.56 -3.15
N GLY A 280 3.44 -23.26 -2.02
CA GLY A 280 4.73 -23.73 -1.53
C GLY A 280 5.63 -22.62 -0.98
N ASN A 281 5.10 -21.41 -0.80
CA ASN A 281 5.84 -20.29 -0.23
C ASN A 281 5.67 -20.25 1.30
N LEU A 282 6.42 -19.39 1.99
CA LEU A 282 6.18 -19.14 3.42
C LEU A 282 4.81 -18.49 3.63
N TYR A 283 4.53 -17.41 2.89
CA TYR A 283 3.25 -16.68 2.88
C TYR A 283 2.72 -16.52 1.44
N PRO A 284 1.41 -16.41 1.22
CA PRO A 284 0.88 -16.05 -0.10
C PRO A 284 1.36 -14.66 -0.55
N ALA A 285 1.35 -13.67 0.35
CA ALA A 285 1.76 -12.31 0.09
C ALA A 285 2.23 -11.62 1.39
N GLU A 286 3.06 -10.59 1.26
CA GLU A 286 3.44 -9.68 2.34
C GLU A 286 3.43 -8.21 1.87
N LEU A 287 3.14 -7.30 2.80
CA LEU A 287 3.12 -5.85 2.60
C LEU A 287 4.25 -5.21 3.42
N PHE A 288 5.04 -4.30 2.84
CA PHE A 288 6.26 -3.77 3.48
C PHE A 288 6.15 -2.35 4.10
N LEU A 289 7.26 -1.92 4.74
CA LEU A 289 7.54 -0.64 5.43
C LEU A 289 6.97 0.60 4.77
N THR A 290 7.14 0.73 3.47
CA THR A 290 6.95 2.00 2.76
C THR A 290 5.56 2.15 2.13
N GLY A 291 4.56 1.41 2.60
CA GLY A 291 3.17 1.48 2.15
C GLY A 291 2.72 0.26 1.34
N GLY A 292 1.44 0.23 1.00
CA GLY A 292 0.80 -0.77 0.15
C GLY A 292 -0.34 -1.52 0.84
N GLY A 293 -1.33 -1.88 0.05
CA GLY A 293 -2.57 -2.53 0.49
C GLY A 293 -3.20 -3.39 -0.61
N PHE A 294 -4.35 -3.96 -0.30
CA PHE A 294 -5.18 -4.70 -1.23
C PHE A 294 -6.46 -3.94 -1.49
N TYR A 295 -6.84 -3.81 -2.76
CA TYR A 295 -8.08 -3.17 -3.17
C TYR A 295 -9.27 -4.15 -3.03
N PRO A 296 -10.50 -3.67 -2.76
CA PRO A 296 -11.70 -4.51 -2.78
C PRO A 296 -11.82 -5.39 -4.03
N GLY A 297 -12.18 -6.65 -3.84
CA GLY A 297 -12.23 -7.66 -4.90
C GLY A 297 -10.95 -8.49 -5.07
N SER A 298 -9.89 -8.18 -4.31
CA SER A 298 -8.67 -8.99 -4.27
C SER A 298 -8.93 -10.40 -3.70
N SER A 299 -8.19 -11.40 -4.17
CA SER A 299 -8.24 -12.78 -3.69
C SER A 299 -6.85 -13.37 -3.60
N LEU A 300 -6.54 -14.01 -2.47
CA LEU A 300 -5.31 -14.77 -2.25
C LEU A 300 -5.62 -16.25 -2.02
N PRO A 301 -4.68 -17.18 -2.35
CA PRO A 301 -4.86 -18.59 -2.05
C PRO A 301 -4.99 -18.87 -0.56
N GLN A 302 -6.08 -19.56 -0.18
CA GLN A 302 -6.39 -19.90 1.21
C GLN A 302 -5.63 -21.12 1.75
N THR A 303 -5.00 -21.87 0.86
CA THR A 303 -4.22 -23.08 1.18
C THR A 303 -3.04 -23.20 0.23
N GLY A 304 -2.06 -24.00 0.62
CA GLY A 304 -0.92 -24.34 -0.25
C GLY A 304 0.37 -23.62 0.12
N ASN A 305 0.32 -22.58 0.96
CA ASN A 305 1.50 -21.98 1.57
C ASN A 305 1.70 -22.51 3.00
N THR A 306 2.90 -22.35 3.54
CA THR A 306 3.24 -22.77 4.92
C THR A 306 2.32 -22.05 5.91
N ASN A 307 2.19 -20.74 5.74
CA ASN A 307 1.31 -19.86 6.50
C ASN A 307 0.31 -19.23 5.51
N ASN A 308 -0.97 -19.54 5.65
CA ASN A 308 -2.02 -19.06 4.75
C ASN A 308 -2.67 -17.77 5.30
N TYR A 309 -1.85 -16.75 5.44
CA TYR A 309 -2.22 -15.42 5.94
C TYR A 309 -1.24 -14.36 5.43
N VAL A 310 -1.62 -13.08 5.51
CA VAL A 310 -0.73 -11.95 5.21
C VAL A 310 -0.09 -11.46 6.52
N PRO A 311 1.24 -11.51 6.68
CA PRO A 311 1.89 -11.01 7.89
C PRO A 311 1.86 -9.48 7.96
N ALA A 312 1.65 -8.96 9.16
CA ALA A 312 1.60 -7.55 9.54
C ALA A 312 2.44 -7.34 10.81
N GLY A 313 3.71 -7.75 10.77
CA GLY A 313 4.57 -7.85 11.97
C GLY A 313 5.55 -6.70 12.21
N GLU A 314 5.97 -6.03 11.14
CA GLU A 314 6.82 -4.84 11.21
C GLU A 314 5.99 -3.66 10.67
N LEU A 315 6.39 -2.42 10.95
CA LEU A 315 6.08 -1.19 10.18
C LEU A 315 5.51 -0.04 11.01
N ALA A 316 6.28 1.04 11.08
CA ALA A 316 5.76 2.39 11.22
C ALA A 316 4.95 2.73 9.95
N PHE A 317 3.63 2.95 10.09
CA PHE A 317 2.72 3.13 8.96
C PHE A 317 2.81 4.54 8.36
N GLY A 318 3.72 4.80 7.42
CA GLY A 318 3.93 6.14 6.85
C GLY A 318 3.07 6.53 5.63
N ALA A 319 2.13 5.69 5.17
CA ALA A 319 1.32 5.94 3.96
C ALA A 319 -0.07 5.30 4.07
N ASN A 320 -1.07 5.86 3.36
CA ASN A 320 -2.44 5.31 3.28
C ASN A 320 -2.40 3.85 2.81
N ARG A 321 -3.15 2.97 3.50
CA ARG A 321 -3.25 1.54 3.15
C ARG A 321 -4.69 1.07 3.15
N HIS A 322 -4.99 0.10 2.29
CA HIS A 322 -6.29 -0.56 2.24
C HIS A 322 -6.12 -2.05 2.57
N TRP A 323 -6.87 -2.57 3.54
CA TRP A 323 -6.97 -4.00 3.85
C TRP A 323 -8.32 -4.49 3.36
N ALA A 324 -8.33 -5.19 2.23
CA ALA A 324 -9.52 -5.80 1.67
C ALA A 324 -9.68 -7.26 2.13
N ASN A 325 -10.90 -7.78 2.08
CA ASN A 325 -11.11 -9.21 2.30
C ASN A 325 -10.51 -10.02 1.14
N THR A 326 -9.28 -10.52 1.33
CA THR A 326 -8.55 -11.34 0.34
C THR A 326 -8.87 -12.83 0.44
N GLY A 327 -9.75 -13.24 1.36
CA GLY A 327 -10.03 -14.65 1.66
C GLY A 327 -9.06 -15.29 2.66
N VAL A 328 -7.95 -14.62 3.02
CA VAL A 328 -7.04 -15.02 4.10
C VAL A 328 -6.95 -13.92 5.16
N PRO A 329 -6.67 -14.25 6.44
CA PRO A 329 -6.55 -13.24 7.48
C PRO A 329 -5.26 -12.42 7.35
N TYR A 330 -5.29 -11.21 7.91
CA TYR A 330 -4.08 -10.44 8.21
C TYR A 330 -3.61 -10.81 9.62
N VAL A 331 -2.32 -11.06 9.84
CA VAL A 331 -1.79 -11.51 11.14
C VAL A 331 -0.76 -10.53 11.67
N ILE A 332 -1.02 -9.96 12.83
CA ILE A 332 -0.11 -9.10 13.56
C ILE A 332 0.90 -9.98 14.29
N GLU A 333 2.17 -9.92 13.87
CA GLU A 333 3.24 -10.75 14.45
C GLU A 333 4.11 -10.00 15.48
N GLY A 334 3.92 -8.68 15.62
CA GLY A 334 4.77 -7.80 16.43
C GLY A 334 4.03 -6.64 17.13
N PHE A 335 4.72 -5.53 17.39
CA PHE A 335 4.16 -4.32 18.01
C PHE A 335 3.86 -3.25 16.94
N PRO A 336 2.67 -3.25 16.31
CA PRO A 336 2.34 -2.26 15.30
C PRO A 336 2.19 -0.86 15.92
N VAL A 337 2.94 0.12 15.42
CA VAL A 337 2.73 1.55 15.74
C VAL A 337 2.27 2.26 14.48
N ASN A 338 0.98 2.62 14.43
CA ASN A 338 0.40 3.29 13.28
C ASN A 338 0.62 4.80 13.34
N ILE A 339 1.35 5.32 12.35
CA ILE A 339 1.66 6.74 12.18
C ILE A 339 1.01 7.33 10.91
N GLY A 340 -0.02 6.66 10.35
CA GLY A 340 -0.69 7.03 9.10
C GLY A 340 -2.14 6.51 9.01
N SER A 341 -2.79 6.65 7.85
CA SER A 341 -4.17 6.15 7.68
C SER A 341 -4.20 4.68 7.22
N LEU A 342 -5.16 3.92 7.73
CA LEU A 342 -5.42 2.54 7.33
C LEU A 342 -6.94 2.35 7.22
N THR A 343 -7.39 1.94 6.04
CA THR A 343 -8.78 1.54 5.76
C THR A 343 -8.86 0.02 5.86
N ILE A 344 -9.79 -0.50 6.66
CA ILE A 344 -10.09 -1.93 6.75
C ILE A 344 -11.50 -2.14 6.20
N GLU A 345 -11.62 -2.93 5.15
CA GLU A 345 -12.90 -3.19 4.47
C GLU A 345 -13.77 -4.18 5.28
N PRO A 346 -15.10 -4.15 5.08
CA PRO A 346 -16.01 -5.15 5.65
C PRO A 346 -15.57 -6.60 5.39
N GLY A 347 -15.79 -7.46 6.40
CA GLY A 347 -15.51 -8.90 6.34
C GLY A 347 -14.04 -9.28 6.50
N VAL A 348 -13.15 -8.32 6.70
CA VAL A 348 -11.74 -8.59 6.98
C VAL A 348 -11.58 -9.25 8.36
N VAL A 349 -10.70 -10.25 8.39
CA VAL A 349 -10.27 -10.92 9.63
C VAL A 349 -8.83 -10.52 9.92
N VAL A 350 -8.60 -9.96 11.10
CA VAL A 350 -7.29 -9.60 11.66
C VAL A 350 -7.02 -10.49 12.87
N ARG A 351 -5.82 -11.05 12.94
CA ARG A 351 -5.39 -11.97 14.00
C ARG A 351 -4.17 -11.46 14.73
N GLY A 352 -4.21 -11.40 16.05
CA GLY A 352 -3.03 -11.06 16.86
C GLY A 352 -2.27 -12.29 17.36
N MET A 353 -0.96 -12.35 17.15
CA MET A 353 -0.13 -13.35 17.82
C MET A 353 -0.09 -13.11 19.35
N PRO A 354 0.17 -14.16 20.16
CA PRO A 354 0.31 -13.98 21.60
C PRO A 354 1.38 -12.94 21.96
N GLY A 355 1.00 -11.92 22.72
CA GLY A 355 1.90 -10.82 23.09
C GLY A 355 2.20 -9.81 21.98
N ALA A 356 1.58 -9.93 20.80
CA ALA A 356 1.59 -8.87 19.79
C ALA A 356 0.94 -7.60 20.37
N GLY A 357 1.61 -6.46 20.21
CA GLY A 357 1.23 -5.19 20.83
C GLY A 357 -0.07 -4.61 20.31
N SER A 358 -0.61 -3.61 21.03
CA SER A 358 -1.81 -2.90 20.58
C SER A 358 -1.51 -2.11 19.31
N PHE A 359 -2.49 -1.99 18.42
CA PHE A 359 -2.43 -0.95 17.38
C PHE A 359 -2.53 0.40 18.06
N ILE A 360 -1.42 1.11 18.15
CA ILE A 360 -1.40 2.49 18.61
C ILE A 360 -1.73 3.40 17.43
N LEU A 361 -2.80 4.17 17.56
CA LEU A 361 -3.28 5.10 16.56
C LEU A 361 -3.10 6.52 17.11
N GLU A 362 -2.09 7.23 16.61
CA GLU A 362 -1.75 8.60 17.04
C GLU A 362 -2.08 9.59 15.91
N GLY A 363 -3.00 10.53 16.16
CA GLY A 363 -3.27 11.67 15.25
C GLY A 363 -3.84 11.34 13.87
N ALA A 364 -4.13 10.08 13.56
CA ALA A 364 -4.69 9.63 12.28
C ALA A 364 -6.20 9.36 12.37
N GLU A 365 -6.94 9.65 11.29
CA GLU A 365 -8.30 9.15 11.12
C GLU A 365 -8.22 7.63 10.89
N PHE A 366 -8.53 6.86 11.93
CA PHE A 366 -8.66 5.41 11.86
C PHE A 366 -10.06 5.01 12.29
N ASN A 367 -10.95 4.96 11.30
CA ASN A 367 -12.30 4.43 11.44
C ASN A 367 -12.31 2.98 10.95
N VAL A 368 -12.93 2.10 11.72
CA VAL A 368 -13.07 0.69 11.38
C VAL A 368 -14.54 0.37 11.25
N GLU A 369 -15.01 0.24 10.02
CA GLU A 369 -16.44 0.16 9.73
C GLU A 369 -16.74 -1.10 8.92
N GLY A 370 -17.21 -2.14 9.61
CA GLY A 370 -17.76 -3.32 8.97
C GLY A 370 -19.23 -3.14 8.59
N THR A 371 -19.84 -4.20 8.09
CA THR A 371 -21.30 -4.32 7.98
C THR A 371 -21.82 -5.45 8.86
N ARG A 372 -23.13 -5.53 9.08
CA ARG A 372 -23.75 -6.64 9.82
C ARG A 372 -23.45 -8.00 9.19
N GLU A 373 -23.55 -8.07 7.87
CA GLU A 373 -23.33 -9.31 7.09
C GLU A 373 -21.85 -9.65 7.00
N GLN A 374 -20.99 -8.63 7.04
CA GLN A 374 -19.54 -8.76 6.91
C GLN A 374 -18.86 -7.93 8.01
N PRO A 375 -18.97 -8.37 9.28
CA PRO A 375 -18.31 -7.67 10.37
C PRO A 375 -16.79 -7.80 10.21
N ILE A 376 -16.08 -6.76 10.62
CA ILE A 376 -14.62 -6.85 10.76
C ILE A 376 -14.34 -7.64 12.04
N ARG A 377 -13.44 -8.62 11.98
CA ARG A 377 -13.14 -9.52 13.10
C ARG A 377 -11.71 -9.33 13.54
N PHE A 378 -11.53 -8.98 14.80
CA PHE A 378 -10.25 -9.04 15.48
C PHE A 378 -10.27 -10.21 16.47
N GLU A 379 -9.42 -11.21 16.24
CA GLU A 379 -9.43 -12.47 16.97
C GLU A 379 -8.00 -12.93 17.33
N PRO A 380 -7.79 -13.83 18.30
CA PRO A 380 -6.44 -14.32 18.58
C PRO A 380 -5.96 -15.23 17.46
N PHE A 381 -4.65 -15.22 17.19
CA PHE A 381 -4.04 -16.10 16.18
C PHE A 381 -4.23 -17.59 16.52
N GLN A 382 -4.19 -17.91 17.82
CA GLN A 382 -4.48 -19.24 18.35
C GLN A 382 -5.71 -19.18 19.23
N LEU A 383 -6.63 -20.14 19.07
CA LEU A 383 -7.83 -20.24 19.88
C LEU A 383 -7.46 -20.31 21.37
N GLY A 384 -8.02 -19.41 22.18
CA GLY A 384 -7.74 -19.32 23.62
C GLY A 384 -6.44 -18.58 23.99
N GLY A 385 -5.68 -18.09 23.02
CA GLY A 385 -4.61 -17.12 23.26
C GLY A 385 -5.16 -15.71 23.47
N THR A 386 -4.33 -14.81 24.01
CA THR A 386 -4.65 -13.38 24.14
C THR A 386 -3.69 -12.53 23.31
N TRP A 387 -4.19 -11.43 22.77
CA TRP A 387 -3.42 -10.41 22.07
C TRP A 387 -3.94 -9.03 22.50
N PHE A 388 -3.15 -7.96 22.32
CA PHE A 388 -3.62 -6.61 22.63
C PHE A 388 -4.52 -6.10 21.50
N GLY A 389 -5.72 -5.63 21.82
CA GLY A 389 -6.65 -5.06 20.85
C GLY A 389 -6.22 -3.68 20.31
N LEU A 390 -7.17 -2.79 20.12
CA LEU A 390 -6.92 -1.49 19.50
C LEU A 390 -6.75 -0.37 20.55
N LYS A 391 -5.81 0.55 20.33
CA LYS A 391 -5.56 1.71 21.20
C LYS A 391 -5.53 3.01 20.39
N TRP A 392 -6.44 3.93 20.71
CA TRP A 392 -6.43 5.30 20.20
C TRP A 392 -5.78 6.25 21.20
N VAL A 393 -4.81 7.05 20.75
CA VAL A 393 -4.09 8.02 21.57
C VAL A 393 -4.33 9.43 20.98
N ASP A 394 -4.96 10.29 21.78
CA ASP A 394 -5.30 11.67 21.42
C ASP A 394 -6.14 11.82 20.13
N VAL A 395 -6.97 10.80 19.82
CA VAL A 395 -7.90 10.82 18.68
C VAL A 395 -9.31 11.18 19.15
N PHE A 396 -9.87 12.30 18.69
CA PHE A 396 -11.14 12.84 19.18
C PHE A 396 -12.38 12.44 18.37
N ASN A 397 -12.19 11.74 17.26
CA ASN A 397 -13.22 11.31 16.31
C ASN A 397 -13.11 9.82 15.96
N ALA A 398 -12.56 9.00 16.86
CA ALA A 398 -12.39 7.57 16.60
C ALA A 398 -13.75 6.87 16.60
N ARG A 399 -14.03 6.11 15.52
CA ARG A 399 -15.26 5.36 15.37
C ARG A 399 -14.99 3.91 14.95
N VAL A 400 -15.67 3.00 15.63
CA VAL A 400 -15.63 1.57 15.34
C VAL A 400 -17.06 1.06 15.23
N ARG A 401 -17.40 0.44 14.10
CA ARG A 401 -18.77 0.00 13.84
C ARG A 401 -18.81 -1.40 13.23
N ASN A 402 -19.74 -2.24 13.67
CA ASN A 402 -19.91 -3.63 13.19
C ASN A 402 -18.61 -4.44 13.31
N VAL A 403 -17.97 -4.36 14.47
CA VAL A 403 -16.69 -5.02 14.74
C VAL A 403 -16.83 -6.04 15.85
N ILE A 404 -16.20 -7.20 15.66
CA ILE A 404 -16.10 -8.24 16.67
C ILE A 404 -14.66 -8.24 17.21
N PHE A 405 -14.52 -7.99 18.51
CA PHE A 405 -13.29 -8.20 19.27
C PHE A 405 -13.43 -9.47 20.09
N ASP A 406 -12.55 -10.44 19.83
CA ASP A 406 -12.52 -11.73 20.50
C ASP A 406 -11.13 -12.00 21.09
N GLY A 407 -11.09 -12.54 22.31
CA GLY A 407 -9.85 -13.03 22.91
C GLY A 407 -8.78 -11.94 23.14
N CYS A 408 -9.18 -10.72 23.49
CA CYS A 408 -8.24 -9.61 23.70
C CYS A 408 -7.76 -9.53 25.16
N GLU A 409 -6.54 -9.05 25.39
CA GLU A 409 -6.10 -8.59 26.71
C GLU A 409 -6.86 -7.31 27.12
N ILE A 410 -6.89 -6.34 26.20
CA ILE A 410 -7.72 -5.15 26.23
C ILE A 410 -8.31 -5.00 24.84
N ALA A 411 -9.64 -5.04 24.70
CA ALA A 411 -10.29 -5.06 23.39
C ALA A 411 -10.17 -3.73 22.64
N ALA A 412 -10.50 -2.62 23.31
CA ALA A 412 -10.50 -1.28 22.72
C ALA A 412 -10.18 -0.24 23.79
N GLN A 413 -9.15 0.58 23.57
CA GLN A 413 -8.69 1.57 24.54
C GLN A 413 -8.69 2.98 23.96
N SER A 414 -9.31 3.93 24.66
CA SER A 414 -9.21 5.36 24.36
C SER A 414 -8.32 6.06 25.39
N ASP A 415 -7.22 6.66 24.95
CA ASP A 415 -6.22 7.38 25.76
C ASP A 415 -6.19 8.85 25.35
N GLY A 416 -6.63 9.79 26.20
CA GLY A 416 -6.68 11.22 25.86
C GLY A 416 -7.76 11.65 24.85
N GLY A 417 -8.34 10.70 24.10
CA GLY A 417 -9.29 10.94 23.01
C GLY A 417 -10.74 10.53 23.29
N ARG A 418 -11.52 10.32 22.22
CA ARG A 418 -12.90 9.82 22.25
C ARG A 418 -13.07 8.70 21.25
N LEU A 419 -13.54 7.55 21.74
CA LEU A 419 -13.89 6.37 20.95
C LEU A 419 -15.39 6.14 21.00
N LEU A 420 -16.04 6.11 19.84
CA LEU A 420 -17.41 5.67 19.65
C LEU A 420 -17.42 4.24 19.10
N MET A 421 -18.06 3.31 19.81
CA MET A 421 -18.29 1.93 19.36
C MET A 421 -19.78 1.71 19.13
N GLU A 422 -20.14 1.25 17.92
CA GLU A 422 -21.51 1.06 17.48
C GLU A 422 -21.72 -0.33 16.89
N ASN A 423 -22.74 -1.06 17.35
CA ASN A 423 -23.00 -2.43 16.90
C ASN A 423 -21.76 -3.34 16.99
N CYS A 424 -20.97 -3.17 18.04
CA CYS A 424 -19.75 -3.93 18.25
C CYS A 424 -20.02 -5.10 19.21
N THR A 425 -19.34 -6.21 19.01
CA THR A 425 -19.30 -7.31 19.98
C THR A 425 -17.91 -7.42 20.57
N VAL A 426 -17.80 -7.38 21.89
CA VAL A 426 -16.57 -7.64 22.63
C VAL A 426 -16.78 -8.86 23.50
N GLN A 427 -15.98 -9.90 23.27
CA GLN A 427 -16.18 -11.19 23.91
C GLN A 427 -14.90 -11.94 24.25
N ASN A 428 -15.02 -12.85 25.22
CA ASN A 428 -13.95 -13.78 25.64
C ASN A 428 -12.61 -13.08 25.95
N SER A 429 -12.67 -11.81 26.33
CA SER A 429 -11.50 -10.96 26.55
C SER A 429 -11.23 -10.81 28.04
N LEU A 430 -9.97 -10.54 28.41
CA LEU A 430 -9.62 -10.20 29.78
C LEU A 430 -10.25 -8.86 30.17
N THR A 431 -10.12 -7.87 29.30
CA THR A 431 -10.72 -6.55 29.48
C THR A 431 -11.42 -6.12 28.20
N GLY A 432 -12.67 -5.70 28.31
CA GLY A 432 -13.38 -5.08 27.20
C GLY A 432 -12.96 -3.62 26.98
N PRO A 433 -13.87 -2.74 26.54
CA PRO A 433 -13.55 -1.34 26.28
C PRO A 433 -13.07 -0.57 27.52
N MET A 434 -12.05 0.28 27.33
CA MET A 434 -11.40 1.01 28.42
C MET A 434 -11.12 2.48 28.07
N GLY A 435 -11.54 3.39 28.96
CA GLY A 435 -11.15 4.81 28.92
C GLY A 435 -9.99 5.11 29.85
N VAL A 436 -8.92 5.75 29.36
CA VAL A 436 -7.76 6.15 30.16
C VAL A 436 -7.32 7.59 29.88
N THR A 437 -6.69 8.25 30.86
CA THR A 437 -6.09 9.59 30.70
C THR A 437 -7.07 10.62 30.12
N SER A 438 -8.24 10.81 30.72
CA SER A 438 -9.33 11.64 30.16
C SER A 438 -10.00 11.09 28.89
N GLY A 439 -9.57 9.93 28.41
CA GLY A 439 -10.16 9.23 27.28
C GLY A 439 -11.59 8.77 27.58
N ILE A 440 -12.46 8.91 26.59
CA ILE A 440 -13.89 8.58 26.69
C ILE A 440 -14.20 7.40 25.78
N VAL A 441 -14.84 6.37 26.33
CA VAL A 441 -15.45 5.29 25.54
C VAL A 441 -16.97 5.48 25.53
N THR A 442 -17.53 5.56 24.32
CA THR A 442 -18.96 5.66 24.08
C THR A 442 -19.46 4.37 23.43
N LEU A 443 -20.52 3.75 23.95
CA LEU A 443 -21.11 2.53 23.40
C LEU A 443 -22.54 2.75 22.96
N ARG A 444 -22.89 2.26 21.77
CA ARG A 444 -24.27 2.22 21.26
C ARG A 444 -24.53 0.86 20.60
N ASN A 445 -25.71 0.30 20.82
CA ASN A 445 -26.15 -1.00 20.29
C ASN A 445 -25.09 -2.12 20.40
N SER A 446 -24.26 -2.11 21.44
CA SER A 446 -23.07 -2.97 21.52
C SER A 446 -23.24 -4.08 22.56
N ARG A 447 -22.55 -5.19 22.33
CA ARG A 447 -22.60 -6.42 23.13
C ARG A 447 -21.26 -6.67 23.78
N ILE A 448 -21.19 -6.52 25.09
CA ILE A 448 -20.00 -6.76 25.90
C ILE A 448 -20.27 -8.00 26.74
N ILE A 449 -19.80 -9.16 26.28
CA ILE A 449 -20.26 -10.45 26.79
C ILE A 449 -19.13 -11.41 27.11
N ASN A 450 -19.28 -12.22 28.17
CA ASN A 450 -18.31 -13.28 28.51
C ASN A 450 -16.86 -12.80 28.67
N ASN A 451 -16.65 -11.58 29.14
CA ASN A 451 -15.32 -11.05 29.46
C ASN A 451 -15.00 -11.21 30.95
N ASN A 452 -13.74 -11.13 31.35
CA ASN A 452 -13.45 -11.00 32.79
C ASN A 452 -13.94 -9.64 33.29
N ILE A 453 -13.53 -8.55 32.62
CA ILE A 453 -14.04 -7.20 32.87
C ILE A 453 -14.73 -6.70 31.60
N GLY A 454 -16.00 -6.31 31.70
CA GLY A 454 -16.78 -5.78 30.58
C GLY A 454 -16.32 -4.38 30.17
N LEU A 455 -16.41 -3.41 31.07
CA LEU A 455 -15.92 -2.04 30.87
C LEU A 455 -15.04 -1.60 32.05
N THR A 456 -14.02 -0.79 31.77
CA THR A 456 -13.19 -0.22 32.84
C THR A 456 -12.65 1.17 32.52
N THR A 457 -12.20 1.88 33.55
CA THR A 457 -11.47 3.15 33.40
C THR A 457 -10.26 3.21 34.30
N THR A 458 -9.32 4.12 33.99
CA THR A 458 -8.38 4.65 35.01
C THR A 458 -9.02 5.81 35.79
N ALA A 459 -8.27 6.40 36.72
CA ALA A 459 -8.75 7.47 37.61
C ALA A 459 -9.31 8.72 36.91
N THR A 460 -8.99 8.93 35.63
CA THR A 460 -9.45 10.09 34.83
C THR A 460 -10.23 9.70 33.57
N GLY A 461 -10.32 8.40 33.23
CA GLY A 461 -11.05 7.93 32.05
C GLY A 461 -12.57 7.91 32.23
N ARG A 462 -13.35 7.97 31.15
CA ARG A 462 -14.82 8.12 31.22
C ARG A 462 -15.54 7.07 30.39
N LEU A 463 -16.77 6.75 30.80
CA LEU A 463 -17.69 5.85 30.10
C LEU A 463 -19.03 6.55 29.84
N ASP A 464 -19.52 6.39 28.61
CA ASP A 464 -20.86 6.78 28.17
C ASP A 464 -21.48 5.60 27.41
N ALA A 465 -22.35 4.84 28.05
CA ALA A 465 -23.08 3.73 27.43
C ALA A 465 -24.60 3.90 27.57
N GLU A 466 -25.06 5.12 27.87
CA GLU A 466 -26.46 5.45 28.01
C GLU A 466 -27.11 5.67 26.65
N SER A 467 -28.14 4.88 26.33
CA SER A 467 -29.04 5.14 25.21
C SER A 467 -30.29 4.28 25.32
N GLN A 468 -31.46 4.91 25.40
CA GLN A 468 -32.73 4.21 25.28
C GLN A 468 -33.01 3.73 23.84
N ALA A 469 -32.54 4.49 22.84
CA ALA A 469 -32.78 4.20 21.42
C ALA A 469 -31.85 3.11 20.87
N SER A 470 -30.61 3.05 21.36
CA SER A 470 -29.59 2.10 20.88
C SER A 470 -28.94 1.40 22.09
N PRO A 471 -29.71 0.61 22.85
CA PRO A 471 -29.29 0.08 24.15
C PRO A 471 -28.16 -0.95 24.05
N ASN A 472 -27.35 -1.02 25.10
CA ASN A 472 -26.21 -1.93 25.17
C ASN A 472 -26.52 -3.18 26.01
N ILE A 473 -25.81 -4.27 25.73
CA ILE A 473 -25.86 -5.53 26.50
C ILE A 473 -24.52 -5.76 27.19
N LEU A 474 -24.55 -5.86 28.52
CA LEU A 474 -23.45 -6.33 29.34
C LEU A 474 -23.92 -7.62 30.03
N ALA A 475 -23.45 -8.79 29.58
CA ALA A 475 -23.95 -10.08 30.10
C ALA A 475 -22.90 -11.19 30.09
N GLY A 476 -22.87 -11.99 31.16
CA GLY A 476 -21.94 -13.10 31.32
C GLY A 476 -20.50 -12.69 31.63
N ASN A 477 -20.26 -11.40 31.90
CA ASN A 477 -18.97 -10.93 32.35
C ASN A 477 -18.76 -11.28 33.83
N THR A 478 -17.51 -11.51 34.23
CA THR A 478 -17.22 -11.72 35.67
C THR A 478 -17.49 -10.44 36.47
N LEU A 479 -17.10 -9.30 35.89
CA LEU A 479 -17.42 -7.95 36.35
C LEU A 479 -17.86 -7.14 35.12
N ALA A 480 -19.11 -6.68 35.09
CA ALA A 480 -19.62 -5.90 33.96
C ALA A 480 -18.96 -4.52 33.85
N VAL A 481 -18.78 -3.82 34.98
CA VAL A 481 -18.13 -2.51 35.02
C VAL A 481 -17.22 -2.40 36.23
N ASP A 482 -15.97 -2.01 35.98
CA ASP A 482 -14.98 -1.58 36.98
C ASP A 482 -14.70 -0.08 36.81
N TYR A 483 -15.40 0.76 37.58
CA TYR A 483 -15.29 2.21 37.44
C TYR A 483 -14.36 2.84 38.48
N ASN A 484 -13.17 3.25 38.04
CA ASN A 484 -12.14 3.80 38.94
C ASN A 484 -12.05 5.33 38.94
N ASN A 485 -12.86 6.03 38.13
CA ASN A 485 -12.79 7.48 38.04
C ASN A 485 -13.55 8.17 39.20
N THR A 486 -12.83 9.00 39.94
CA THR A 486 -13.36 9.73 41.11
C THR A 486 -13.76 11.18 40.82
N SER A 487 -13.62 11.63 39.58
CA SER A 487 -13.72 13.01 39.11
C SER A 487 -14.92 13.29 38.20
N SER A 488 -15.56 12.26 37.63
CA SER A 488 -16.78 12.38 36.84
C SER A 488 -17.72 11.21 37.08
N ALA A 489 -19.02 11.41 36.90
CA ALA A 489 -20.01 10.33 36.87
C ALA A 489 -20.03 9.68 35.48
N PRO A 490 -20.14 8.34 35.38
CA PRO A 490 -20.41 7.68 34.11
C PRO A 490 -21.89 7.82 33.74
N GLN A 491 -22.23 7.53 32.49
CA GLN A 491 -23.62 7.44 32.01
C GLN A 491 -23.89 5.98 31.60
N LEU A 492 -24.61 5.21 32.42
CA LEU A 492 -24.80 3.76 32.23
C LEU A 492 -26.28 3.33 32.35
N ASP A 493 -27.22 4.25 32.12
CA ASP A 493 -28.65 3.94 32.09
C ASP A 493 -29.04 3.18 30.80
N TYR A 494 -30.19 2.52 30.83
CA TYR A 494 -30.77 1.75 29.72
C TYR A 494 -29.88 0.60 29.21
N ILE A 495 -29.12 -0.02 30.12
CA ILE A 495 -28.30 -1.21 29.84
C ILE A 495 -29.04 -2.49 30.27
N TRP A 496 -28.91 -3.55 29.49
CA TRP A 496 -29.26 -4.91 29.92
C TRP A 496 -28.06 -5.60 30.57
N TRP A 497 -28.20 -5.91 31.86
CA TRP A 497 -27.12 -6.44 32.72
C TRP A 497 -27.07 -7.98 32.78
N GLY A 498 -27.70 -8.66 31.81
CA GLY A 498 -27.82 -10.12 31.81
C GLY A 498 -29.05 -10.66 32.54
N ASP A 499 -29.71 -9.86 33.38
CA ASP A 499 -30.96 -10.22 34.07
C ASP A 499 -31.89 -9.02 34.28
N ALA A 500 -33.19 -9.27 34.35
CA ALA A 500 -34.24 -8.24 34.52
C ALA A 500 -34.17 -7.51 35.87
N SER A 501 -33.58 -8.15 36.88
CA SER A 501 -33.34 -7.57 38.20
C SER A 501 -32.18 -6.55 38.22
N GLY A 502 -31.44 -6.40 37.11
CA GLY A 502 -30.30 -5.48 37.01
C GLY A 502 -29.01 -6.05 37.60
N PRO A 503 -27.96 -5.23 37.71
CA PRO A 503 -26.62 -5.69 38.07
C PRO A 503 -26.52 -6.04 39.55
N THR A 504 -25.58 -6.92 39.89
CA THR A 504 -25.29 -7.29 41.28
C THR A 504 -24.38 -6.23 41.93
N THR A 505 -24.86 -5.52 42.95
CA THR A 505 -24.10 -4.50 43.69
C THR A 505 -24.72 -4.25 45.08
N PRO A 506 -23.96 -3.78 46.09
CA PRO A 506 -24.53 -3.40 47.39
C PRO A 506 -25.70 -2.40 47.31
N GLU A 507 -25.75 -1.54 46.28
CA GLU A 507 -26.84 -0.60 46.07
C GLU A 507 -28.06 -1.20 45.32
N ASN A 508 -27.95 -2.44 44.83
CA ASN A 508 -29.04 -3.24 44.26
C ASN A 508 -29.04 -4.67 44.86
N PRO A 509 -29.46 -4.84 46.14
CA PRO A 509 -29.35 -6.14 46.83
C PRO A 509 -30.17 -7.30 46.22
N GLY A 510 -31.12 -6.99 45.33
CA GLY A 510 -31.94 -7.98 44.63
C GLY A 510 -31.48 -8.27 43.20
N GLY A 511 -30.44 -7.60 42.72
CA GLY A 511 -29.88 -7.81 41.38
C GLY A 511 -29.19 -9.16 41.27
N THR A 512 -29.39 -9.82 40.14
CA THR A 512 -28.76 -11.12 39.80
C THR A 512 -28.04 -11.12 38.46
N GLY A 513 -28.04 -9.97 37.76
CA GLY A 513 -27.21 -9.75 36.59
C GLY A 513 -25.72 -9.60 36.95
N ASP A 514 -24.91 -9.33 35.94
CA ASP A 514 -23.46 -9.18 36.07
C ASP A 514 -23.10 -8.16 37.18
N ALA A 515 -22.00 -8.42 37.89
CA ALA A 515 -21.56 -7.57 38.99
C ALA A 515 -21.04 -6.20 38.50
N VAL A 516 -21.17 -5.16 39.32
CA VAL A 516 -20.56 -3.85 39.07
C VAL A 516 -19.83 -3.32 40.30
N GLU A 517 -18.73 -2.58 40.09
CA GLU A 517 -17.89 -1.99 41.14
C GLU A 517 -17.63 -0.49 40.87
N GLY A 518 -17.53 0.30 41.95
CA GLY A 518 -17.23 1.74 41.86
C GLY A 518 -18.39 2.62 41.38
N LEU A 519 -19.62 2.08 41.32
CA LEU A 519 -20.80 2.78 40.82
C LEU A 519 -21.85 3.01 41.91
N SER A 520 -22.51 4.18 41.86
CA SER A 520 -23.76 4.43 42.59
C SER A 520 -24.98 4.10 41.73
N LEU A 521 -26.08 3.71 42.38
CA LEU A 521 -27.36 3.35 41.77
C LEU A 521 -27.88 4.37 40.76
N ALA A 522 -27.66 5.65 41.03
CA ALA A 522 -28.12 6.74 40.18
C ALA A 522 -27.41 6.82 38.80
N TRP A 523 -26.37 6.02 38.57
CA TRP A 523 -25.60 6.05 37.32
C TRP A 523 -25.92 4.91 36.37
N PHE A 524 -26.66 3.90 36.83
CA PHE A 524 -27.04 2.73 36.04
C PHE A 524 -28.54 2.42 36.12
N SER A 525 -29.34 3.39 36.56
CA SER A 525 -30.79 3.28 36.76
C SER A 525 -31.52 4.45 36.09
N PRO A 526 -32.45 4.18 35.15
CA PRO A 526 -33.08 2.88 34.94
C PRO A 526 -32.21 1.90 34.14
N TRP A 527 -32.33 0.61 34.42
CA TRP A 527 -31.80 -0.45 33.57
C TRP A 527 -32.93 -1.16 32.80
N LEU A 528 -32.56 -1.95 31.80
CA LEU A 528 -33.52 -2.72 31.01
C LEU A 528 -33.98 -3.98 31.76
N THR A 529 -35.28 -4.24 31.69
CA THR A 529 -35.91 -5.44 32.28
C THR A 529 -36.14 -6.56 31.27
N THR A 530 -35.85 -6.29 29.99
CA THR A 530 -35.83 -7.26 28.91
C THR A 530 -34.59 -7.02 28.05
N PRO A 531 -33.96 -8.08 27.51
CA PRO A 531 -32.83 -7.90 26.61
C PRO A 531 -33.26 -7.15 25.34
N PRO A 532 -32.44 -6.22 24.83
CA PRO A 532 -32.63 -5.62 23.51
C PRO A 532 -32.76 -6.68 22.41
N PRO A 533 -33.52 -6.40 21.33
CA PRO A 533 -33.49 -7.20 20.12
C PRO A 533 -32.05 -7.42 19.62
N GLN A 534 -31.77 -8.58 19.05
CA GLN A 534 -30.43 -8.95 18.55
C GLN A 534 -30.41 -9.16 17.04
N THR A 535 -31.58 -9.07 16.41
CA THR A 535 -31.80 -9.40 15.00
C THR A 535 -32.10 -8.18 14.13
N ASP A 536 -32.20 -7.00 14.74
CA ASP A 536 -32.70 -5.74 14.16
C ASP A 536 -31.67 -4.66 14.52
N ASP A 537 -31.04 -4.05 13.52
CA ASP A 537 -30.00 -3.03 13.72
C ASP A 537 -30.58 -1.62 13.62
N PRO A 538 -29.94 -0.62 14.25
CA PRO A 538 -30.39 0.75 14.12
C PRO A 538 -30.18 1.25 12.69
N PRO A 539 -31.06 2.14 12.21
CA PRO A 539 -30.99 2.63 10.85
C PRO A 539 -29.71 3.43 10.61
N HIS A 540 -29.14 3.30 9.42
CA HIS A 540 -27.92 3.99 9.03
C HIS A 540 -28.22 5.28 8.28
N VAL A 541 -27.46 6.33 8.59
CA VAL A 541 -27.47 7.61 7.85
C VAL A 541 -26.04 8.07 7.54
N GLU A 542 -25.78 8.40 6.27
CA GLU A 542 -24.49 8.92 5.79
C GLU A 542 -24.69 10.27 5.08
N LEU A 543 -24.25 11.36 5.72
CA LEU A 543 -24.38 12.72 5.21
C LEU A 543 -23.21 13.10 4.28
N THR A 544 -23.52 13.65 3.10
CA THR A 544 -22.55 14.13 2.11
C THR A 544 -22.83 15.61 1.75
N PRO A 545 -21.86 16.55 1.87
CA PRO A 545 -20.48 16.45 2.36
C PRO A 545 -20.34 16.54 3.89
N VAL A 546 -19.27 15.92 4.43
CA VAL A 546 -18.98 15.87 5.89
C VAL A 546 -18.47 17.19 6.49
N PHE A 547 -17.97 18.12 5.68
CA PHE A 547 -17.55 19.47 6.13
C PHE A 547 -17.86 20.53 5.07
N PHE A 548 -18.29 21.72 5.50
CA PHE A 548 -18.54 22.87 4.63
C PHE A 548 -18.34 24.19 5.37
N THR A 549 -18.00 25.25 4.62
CA THR A 549 -17.85 26.62 5.13
C THR A 549 -18.91 27.51 4.48
N VAL A 550 -19.68 28.21 5.31
CA VAL A 550 -20.84 29.01 4.89
C VAL A 550 -20.89 30.32 5.67
N GLN A 551 -21.45 31.35 5.06
CA GLN A 551 -21.80 32.60 5.72
C GLN A 551 -23.25 32.57 6.18
N ALA A 552 -23.58 33.35 7.21
CA ALA A 552 -24.95 33.48 7.67
C ALA A 552 -25.87 33.93 6.51
N GLY A 553 -26.97 33.21 6.30
CA GLY A 553 -27.90 33.42 5.20
C GLY A 553 -27.61 32.61 3.93
N ASP A 554 -26.45 31.97 3.81
CA ASP A 554 -26.17 31.05 2.71
C ASP A 554 -27.12 29.85 2.76
N LYS A 555 -27.46 29.33 1.58
CA LYS A 555 -28.31 28.16 1.42
C LYS A 555 -27.51 27.00 0.86
N LEU A 556 -27.68 25.82 1.47
CA LEU A 556 -27.05 24.58 1.04
C LEU A 556 -28.11 23.50 0.89
N ILE A 557 -27.94 22.66 -0.12
CA ILE A 557 -28.67 21.39 -0.20
C ILE A 557 -27.82 20.33 0.46
N LEU A 558 -28.20 19.94 1.67
CA LEU A 558 -27.65 18.77 2.34
C LEU A 558 -28.22 17.53 1.67
N ARG A 559 -27.40 16.50 1.51
CA ARG A 559 -27.82 15.20 0.96
C ARG A 559 -27.27 14.09 1.82
N TRP A 560 -28.01 13.01 1.94
CA TRP A 560 -27.55 11.83 2.67
C TRP A 560 -28.13 10.57 2.04
N ASP A 561 -27.43 9.47 2.26
CA ASP A 561 -27.99 8.13 2.09
C ASP A 561 -28.50 7.63 3.44
N ALA A 562 -29.57 6.83 3.40
CA ALA A 562 -30.10 6.16 4.59
C ALA A 562 -30.70 4.81 4.22
N TRP A 563 -30.42 3.81 5.05
CA TRP A 563 -30.88 2.43 4.88
C TRP A 563 -31.01 1.75 6.23
N ASP A 564 -31.74 0.63 6.25
CA ASP A 564 -31.99 -0.16 7.45
C ASP A 564 -32.20 -1.63 7.05
N ASP A 565 -32.05 -2.58 7.99
CA ASP A 565 -32.43 -3.98 7.77
C ASP A 565 -33.95 -4.20 7.93
N SER A 566 -34.65 -3.19 8.44
CA SER A 566 -36.10 -3.03 8.44
C SER A 566 -36.56 -1.79 7.63
N ASN A 567 -37.73 -1.21 7.95
CA ASN A 567 -38.13 0.06 7.36
C ASN A 567 -37.66 1.23 8.23
N ILE A 568 -37.14 2.27 7.59
CA ILE A 568 -37.04 3.58 8.22
C ILE A 568 -38.47 4.13 8.41
N ALA A 569 -38.87 4.34 9.66
CA ALA A 569 -40.18 4.86 10.05
C ALA A 569 -40.23 6.40 10.08
N SER A 570 -39.13 7.06 10.44
CA SER A 570 -39.03 8.52 10.40
C SER A 570 -37.59 9.01 10.29
N GLN A 571 -37.42 10.28 9.96
CA GLN A 571 -36.11 10.94 9.98
C GLN A 571 -36.22 12.33 10.59
N ARG A 572 -35.11 12.87 11.06
CA ARG A 572 -35.01 14.28 11.49
C ARG A 572 -33.63 14.83 11.23
N ILE A 573 -33.56 16.14 11.04
CA ILE A 573 -32.30 16.87 10.95
C ILE A 573 -32.19 17.81 12.13
N GLU A 574 -31.02 17.86 12.73
CA GLU A 574 -30.74 18.64 13.92
C GLU A 574 -29.49 19.50 13.74
N PHE A 575 -29.43 20.58 14.50
CA PHE A 575 -28.32 21.52 14.48
C PHE A 575 -27.89 21.92 15.88
N SER A 576 -26.59 21.98 16.08
CA SER A 576 -25.93 22.48 17.27
C SER A 576 -25.13 23.72 16.89
N GLU A 577 -25.35 24.82 17.58
CA GLU A 577 -24.55 26.05 17.41
C GLU A 577 -23.12 25.85 17.92
N HIS A 578 -22.97 25.22 19.10
CA HIS A 578 -21.71 24.87 19.75
C HIS A 578 -21.92 23.70 20.73
N GLY A 579 -20.88 22.93 21.03
CA GLY A 579 -20.88 22.02 22.19
C GLY A 579 -21.83 20.81 22.10
N PHE A 580 -22.17 20.38 20.88
CA PHE A 580 -22.98 19.17 20.59
C PHE A 580 -24.34 19.11 21.31
N THR A 581 -24.91 20.25 21.70
CA THR A 581 -26.32 20.33 22.12
C THR A 581 -27.17 20.60 20.90
N PHE A 582 -27.83 19.56 20.40
CA PHE A 582 -28.58 19.63 19.15
C PHE A 582 -30.04 20.00 19.35
N ASN A 583 -30.56 20.83 18.45
CA ASN A 583 -31.97 21.18 18.35
C ASN A 583 -32.53 20.67 17.02
N VAL A 584 -33.75 20.15 17.04
CA VAL A 584 -34.43 19.71 15.82
C VAL A 584 -34.70 20.90 14.91
N LEU A 585 -34.15 20.85 13.69
CA LEU A 585 -34.43 21.80 12.63
C LEU A 585 -35.71 21.43 11.87
N ALA A 586 -35.84 20.15 11.51
CA ALA A 586 -37.01 19.62 10.82
C ALA A 586 -37.18 18.12 11.06
N ASN A 587 -38.44 17.69 11.09
CA ASN A 587 -38.80 16.29 10.92
C ASN A 587 -38.96 16.02 9.42
N LEU A 588 -38.47 14.88 8.97
CA LEU A 588 -38.32 14.50 7.58
C LEU A 588 -39.10 13.21 7.31
N ALA A 589 -39.56 13.03 6.08
CA ALA A 589 -40.19 11.79 5.66
C ALA A 589 -39.16 10.65 5.60
N PRO A 590 -39.57 9.38 5.77
CA PRO A 590 -38.68 8.21 5.63
C PRO A 590 -37.86 8.14 4.35
N THR A 591 -38.42 8.65 3.25
CA THR A 591 -37.80 8.64 1.92
C THR A 591 -36.99 9.89 1.61
N ASP A 592 -36.98 10.89 2.50
CA ASP A 592 -36.21 12.12 2.26
C ASP A 592 -34.71 11.80 2.28
N ARG A 593 -33.99 12.37 1.32
CA ARG A 593 -32.52 12.23 1.15
C ARG A 593 -31.83 13.58 0.95
N SER A 594 -32.58 14.67 1.16
CA SER A 594 -32.04 16.02 1.05
C SER A 594 -32.84 17.04 1.85
N TYR A 595 -32.17 18.10 2.29
CA TYR A 595 -32.77 19.23 3.00
C TYR A 595 -32.09 20.55 2.61
N GLU A 596 -32.88 21.59 2.32
CA GLU A 596 -32.34 22.95 2.11
C GLU A 596 -32.06 23.60 3.47
N PHE A 597 -30.80 23.60 3.86
CA PHE A 597 -30.32 24.27 5.07
C PHE A 597 -30.01 25.73 4.77
N THR A 598 -30.51 26.64 5.63
CA THR A 598 -30.12 28.05 5.63
C THR A 598 -29.22 28.32 6.82
N ALA A 599 -27.98 28.74 6.59
CA ALA A 599 -26.98 28.93 7.63
C ALA A 599 -27.41 30.03 8.62
N PRO A 600 -27.54 29.73 9.93
CA PRO A 600 -27.91 30.72 10.93
C PRO A 600 -26.72 31.62 11.28
N ILE A 601 -27.00 32.70 12.01
CA ILE A 601 -25.96 33.49 12.67
C ILE A 601 -25.47 32.68 13.87
N ILE A 602 -24.20 32.25 13.83
CA ILE A 602 -23.57 31.52 14.93
C ILE A 602 -22.82 32.53 15.81
N PRO A 603 -23.19 32.71 17.09
CA PRO A 603 -22.49 33.62 17.99
C PRO A 603 -21.06 33.13 18.27
N PRO A 604 -20.10 34.02 18.60
CA PRO A 604 -18.76 33.61 19.03
C PRO A 604 -18.83 32.73 20.28
N SER A 605 -18.04 31.66 20.31
CA SER A 605 -17.93 30.77 21.46
C SER A 605 -16.47 30.58 21.86
N ASN A 606 -16.26 30.31 23.14
CA ASN A 606 -14.97 29.88 23.68
C ASN A 606 -14.84 28.34 23.70
N LEU A 607 -15.88 27.62 23.28
CA LEU A 607 -15.83 26.18 23.09
C LEU A 607 -14.98 25.85 21.87
N LEU A 608 -14.17 24.79 21.98
CA LEU A 608 -13.32 24.30 20.89
C LEU A 608 -14.12 23.55 19.80
N GLU A 609 -15.42 23.34 20.03
CA GLU A 609 -16.28 22.47 19.23
C GLU A 609 -17.09 23.31 18.21
N PRO A 610 -17.00 23.00 16.90
CA PRO A 610 -17.68 23.77 15.87
C PRO A 610 -19.20 23.56 15.89
N ALA A 611 -19.92 24.43 15.17
CA ALA A 611 -21.30 24.17 14.83
C ALA A 611 -21.42 22.86 14.02
N ALA A 612 -22.48 22.10 14.27
CA ALA A 612 -22.65 20.77 13.70
C ALA A 612 -24.08 20.55 13.24
N ILE A 613 -24.23 19.81 12.14
CA ILE A 613 -25.51 19.27 11.67
C ILE A 613 -25.43 17.76 11.75
N ARG A 614 -26.53 17.12 12.15
CA ARG A 614 -26.69 15.68 12.06
C ARG A 614 -28.07 15.32 11.53
N VAL A 615 -28.16 14.17 10.88
CA VAL A 615 -29.42 13.59 10.41
C VAL A 615 -29.59 12.25 11.11
N TYR A 616 -30.79 12.01 11.63
CA TYR A 616 -31.19 10.76 12.24
C TYR A 616 -32.24 10.07 11.40
N ALA A 617 -32.20 8.75 11.42
CA ALA A 617 -33.30 7.88 11.03
C ALA A 617 -33.80 7.16 12.28
N VAL A 618 -35.06 6.78 12.25
CA VAL A 618 -35.70 5.93 13.27
C VAL A 618 -36.37 4.78 12.53
N ASP A 619 -36.15 3.55 12.96
CA ASP A 619 -36.79 2.36 12.39
C ASP A 619 -38.19 2.09 13.00
N ASP A 620 -38.83 1.00 12.57
CA ASP A 620 -40.14 0.58 13.09
C ASP A 620 -40.09 0.09 14.56
N ALA A 621 -38.90 -0.27 15.06
CA ALA A 621 -38.66 -0.68 16.45
C ALA A 621 -38.34 0.51 17.38
N GLY A 622 -38.12 1.70 16.82
CA GLY A 622 -37.76 2.90 17.55
C GLY A 622 -36.26 3.06 17.81
N GLN A 623 -35.39 2.30 17.11
CA GLN A 623 -33.95 2.47 17.20
C GLN A 623 -33.48 3.67 16.38
N GLU A 624 -32.37 4.29 16.81
CA GLU A 624 -31.75 5.48 16.20
C GLU A 624 -30.28 5.31 15.86
#